data_AF-A0A2S7U5Z2-F1
#
_entry.id   AF-A0A2S7U5Z2-F1
#
_cell.length_a   1.000
_cell.length_b   1.000
_cell.length_c   1.000
_cell.angle_alpha   90.00
_cell.angle_beta   90.00
_cell.angle_gamma   90.00
#
_symmetry.space_group_name_H-M   'P 1'
#
loop_
_entity.id
_entity.type
_entity.pdbx_description
1 polymer ?
#
loop_
_entity_poly.entity_id
_entity_poly.type
_entity_poly.pdbx_seq_one_letter_code
_entity_poly.pdbx_strand_id
1 'polypeptide(L)'
;MSTSTDTLNIPGLRMTKQRKEVYRVLTETRDHPTAADVYDRVKLSTPGISLATVYNCLETLVEHKAVKQVNFERESSRYCPNLNEHGHFHDEITGTIHDIKFKDGIKLSDFLDIPEDTHITNLDITLRGILPKN
;
A
#
# COMPACT_ATOMS: atom_id res chain seq x y z
N MET A 1 18.58 3.13 3.50
CA MET A 1 19.34 1.91 3.15
C MET A 1 19.01 1.56 1.72
N SER A 2 19.98 1.63 0.81
CA SER A 2 19.80 1.36 -0.62
C SER A 2 19.65 -0.14 -0.84
N THR A 3 18.42 -0.64 -0.91
CA THR A 3 18.16 -2.03 -1.30
C THR A 3 18.17 -2.12 -2.83
N SER A 4 19.22 -2.71 -3.39
CA SER A 4 19.35 -2.99 -4.81
C SER A 4 18.16 -3.82 -5.30
N THR A 5 17.28 -3.23 -6.11
CA THR A 5 16.06 -3.85 -6.64
C THR A 5 16.32 -5.01 -7.61
N ASP A 6 17.58 -5.26 -7.97
CA ASP A 6 17.95 -6.26 -8.98
C ASP A 6 17.63 -7.70 -8.54
N THR A 7 17.65 -7.99 -7.24
CA THR A 7 17.37 -9.32 -6.66
C THR A 7 15.97 -9.49 -6.09
N LEU A 8 15.09 -8.49 -6.23
CA LEU A 8 13.72 -8.60 -5.71
C LEU A 8 12.96 -9.72 -6.46
N ASN A 9 12.66 -10.78 -5.72
CA ASN A 9 11.91 -11.94 -6.20
C ASN A 9 10.63 -12.08 -5.38
N ILE A 10 9.48 -11.94 -6.03
CA ILE A 10 8.17 -12.18 -5.43
C ILE A 10 7.71 -13.57 -5.91
N PRO A 11 7.41 -14.52 -5.00
CA PRO A 11 7.02 -15.88 -5.39
C PRO A 11 5.88 -15.89 -6.41
N GLY A 12 6.07 -16.66 -7.48
CA GLY A 12 5.09 -16.78 -8.57
C GLY A 12 4.98 -15.56 -9.50
N LEU A 13 5.71 -14.46 -9.24
CA LEU A 13 5.63 -13.24 -10.04
C LEU A 13 6.93 -12.98 -10.80
N ARG A 14 6.82 -12.94 -12.14
CA ARG A 14 7.90 -12.42 -12.97
C ARG A 14 8.04 -10.90 -12.79
N MET A 15 9.13 -10.48 -12.16
CA MET A 15 9.50 -9.08 -11.98
C MET A 15 10.13 -8.49 -13.25
N THR A 16 9.30 -7.93 -14.14
CA THR A 16 9.74 -7.17 -15.32
C THR A 16 10.44 -5.87 -14.90
N LYS A 17 11.18 -5.23 -15.81
CA LYS A 17 11.82 -3.93 -15.54
C LYS A 17 10.83 -2.87 -15.03
N GLN A 18 9.65 -2.79 -15.65
CA GLN A 18 8.60 -1.87 -15.23
C GLN A 18 8.05 -2.21 -13.83
N ARG A 19 7.77 -3.49 -13.53
CA ARG A 19 7.30 -3.90 -12.19
C ARG A 19 8.34 -3.63 -11.11
N LYS A 20 9.62 -3.89 -11.39
CA LYS A 20 10.72 -3.57 -10.46
C LYS A 20 10.76 -2.08 -10.16
N GLU A 21 10.61 -1.25 -11.17
CA GLU A 21 10.67 0.19 -11.00
C GLU A 21 9.43 0.75 -10.27
N VAL A 22 8.23 0.28 -10.62
CA VAL A 22 6.99 0.63 -9.91
C VAL A 22 7.09 0.25 -8.43
N TYR A 23 7.56 -0.97 -8.13
CA TYR A 23 7.75 -1.41 -6.75
C TYR A 23 8.81 -0.56 -6.02
N ARG A 24 9.96 -0.30 -6.67
CA ARG A 24 11.02 0.55 -6.12
C ARG A 24 10.47 1.89 -5.67
N VAL A 25 9.85 2.62 -6.60
CA VAL A 25 9.27 3.95 -6.37
C VAL A 25 8.22 3.93 -5.27
N LEU A 26 7.34 2.93 -5.27
CA LEU A 26 6.32 2.78 -4.24
C LEU A 26 6.93 2.56 -2.85
N THR A 27 8.07 1.87 -2.75
CA THR A 27 8.72 1.54 -1.47
C THR A 27 9.71 2.59 -0.96
N GLU A 28 10.05 3.59 -1.78
CA GLU A 28 10.96 4.69 -1.37
C GLU A 28 10.35 5.60 -0.32
N THR A 29 9.02 5.76 -0.36
CA THR A 29 8.26 6.61 0.55
C THR A 29 7.15 5.81 1.20
N ARG A 30 6.72 6.22 2.41
CA ARG A 30 5.62 5.60 3.17
C ARG A 30 4.40 6.51 3.22
N ASP A 31 4.07 7.10 2.08
CA ASP A 31 3.05 8.15 1.94
C ASP A 31 1.76 7.67 1.26
N HIS A 32 1.64 6.36 1.01
CA HIS A 32 0.45 5.74 0.41
C HIS A 32 -0.03 6.44 -0.86
N PRO A 33 0.83 6.48 -1.90
CA PRO A 33 0.52 7.18 -3.12
C PRO A 33 -0.68 6.55 -3.83
N THR A 34 -1.42 7.37 -4.58
CA THR A 34 -2.33 6.87 -5.61
C THR A 34 -1.52 6.32 -6.79
N ALA A 35 -2.17 5.57 -7.69
CA ALA A 35 -1.50 5.14 -8.92
C ALA A 35 -1.05 6.32 -9.81
N ALA A 36 -1.75 7.46 -9.76
CA ALA A 36 -1.34 8.67 -10.46
C ALA A 36 -0.04 9.24 -9.88
N ASP A 37 0.08 9.28 -8.54
CA ASP A 37 1.30 9.73 -7.86
C ASP A 37 2.48 8.79 -8.17
N VAL A 38 2.26 7.47 -8.15
CA VAL A 38 3.28 6.49 -8.54
C VAL A 38 3.69 6.69 -9.99
N TYR A 39 2.74 6.91 -10.90
CA TYR A 39 3.03 7.19 -12.31
C TYR A 39 3.88 8.45 -12.47
N ASP A 40 3.55 9.54 -11.77
CA ASP A 40 4.29 10.78 -11.83
C ASP A 40 5.73 10.65 -11.32
N ARG A 41 5.98 9.73 -10.39
CA ARG A 41 7.33 9.39 -9.91
C ARG A 41 8.07 8.46 -10.88
N VAL A 42 7.42 7.38 -11.34
CA VAL A 42 8.04 6.37 -12.22
C VAL A 42 8.39 6.93 -13.59
N LYS A 43 7.61 7.86 -14.14
CA LYS A 43 7.91 8.45 -15.46
C LYS A 43 9.26 9.18 -15.51
N LEU A 44 9.80 9.60 -14.36
CA LEU A 44 11.11 10.27 -14.26
C LEU A 44 12.27 9.31 -14.54
N SER A 45 12.13 8.04 -14.15
CA SER A 45 13.15 7.00 -14.33
C SER A 45 12.85 6.06 -15.50
N THR A 46 11.58 5.91 -15.88
CA THR A 46 11.13 5.10 -17.02
C THR A 46 10.29 5.95 -17.99
N PRO A 47 10.94 6.78 -18.85
CA PRO A 47 10.23 7.57 -19.85
C PRO A 47 9.42 6.67 -20.80
N GLY A 48 8.19 7.07 -21.12
CA GLY A 48 7.29 6.35 -22.03
C GLY A 48 6.44 5.25 -21.39
N ILE A 49 6.57 5.00 -20.08
CA ILE A 49 5.57 4.19 -19.36
C ILE A 49 4.21 4.89 -19.41
N SER A 50 3.12 4.12 -19.55
CA SER A 50 1.76 4.66 -19.46
C SER A 50 1.18 4.51 -18.05
N LEU A 51 0.22 5.36 -17.69
CA LEU A 51 -0.53 5.23 -16.45
C LEU A 51 -1.20 3.85 -16.32
N ALA A 52 -1.76 3.33 -17.42
CA ALA A 52 -2.33 1.98 -17.45
C ALA A 52 -1.30 0.88 -17.12
N THR A 53 -0.06 1.05 -17.57
CA THR A 53 1.03 0.11 -17.24
C THR A 53 1.37 0.15 -15.75
N VAL A 54 1.38 1.35 -15.14
CA VAL A 54 1.61 1.52 -13.71
C VAL A 54 0.49 0.87 -12.89
N TYR A 55 -0.78 1.13 -13.24
CA TYR A 55 -1.93 0.47 -12.62
C TYR A 55 -1.82 -1.06 -12.71
N ASN A 56 -1.58 -1.62 -13.90
CA ASN A 56 -1.44 -3.07 -14.06
C ASN A 56 -0.30 -3.65 -13.22
N CYS A 57 0.83 -2.92 -13.08
CA CYS A 57 1.92 -3.35 -12.21
C CYS A 57 1.49 -3.36 -10.74
N LEU A 58 0.80 -2.31 -10.28
CA LEU A 58 0.31 -2.20 -8.91
C LEU A 58 -0.70 -3.30 -8.57
N GLU A 59 -1.70 -3.52 -9.44
CA GLU A 59 -2.68 -4.61 -9.29
C GLU A 59 -1.98 -5.98 -9.24
N THR A 60 -1.02 -6.23 -10.13
CA THR A 60 -0.24 -7.49 -10.10
C THR A 60 0.51 -7.63 -8.76
N LEU A 61 1.08 -6.55 -8.23
CA LEU A 61 1.80 -6.58 -6.95
C LEU A 61 0.84 -6.86 -5.78
N VAL A 62 -0.40 -6.34 -5.83
CA VAL A 62 -1.46 -6.61 -4.84
C VAL A 62 -1.88 -8.08 -4.89
N GLU A 63 -2.15 -8.62 -6.09
CA GLU A 63 -2.52 -10.03 -6.31
C GLU A 63 -1.48 -10.99 -5.72
N HIS A 64 -0.20 -10.64 -5.84
CA HIS A 64 0.91 -11.41 -5.29
C HIS A 64 1.28 -11.03 -3.83
N LYS A 65 0.44 -10.26 -3.14
CA LYS A 65 0.60 -9.85 -1.74
C LYS A 65 1.92 -9.11 -1.44
N ALA A 66 2.52 -8.51 -2.46
CA ALA A 66 3.77 -7.75 -2.33
C ALA A 66 3.53 -6.30 -1.88
N VAL A 67 2.32 -5.80 -2.09
CA VAL A 67 1.84 -4.49 -1.64
C VAL A 67 0.36 -4.65 -1.24
N LYS A 68 -0.15 -3.76 -0.39
CA LYS A 68 -1.57 -3.73 -0.04
C LYS A 68 -2.27 -2.60 -0.78
N GLN A 69 -3.51 -2.82 -1.19
CA GLN A 69 -4.38 -1.76 -1.68
C GLN A 69 -5.20 -1.24 -0.50
N VAL A 70 -5.23 0.09 -0.33
CA VAL A 70 -5.99 0.77 0.72
C VAL A 70 -7.07 1.59 0.05
N ASN A 71 -8.32 1.23 0.33
CA ASN A 71 -9.48 1.87 -0.25
C ASN A 71 -10.16 2.73 0.81
N PHE A 72 -10.39 4.00 0.46
CA PHE A 72 -11.23 4.91 1.23
C PHE A 72 -12.48 5.19 0.40
N GLU A 73 -13.64 5.21 1.04
CA GLU A 73 -14.88 5.49 0.33
C GLU A 73 -14.80 6.80 -0.46
N ARG A 74 -15.22 6.76 -1.73
CA ARG A 74 -15.29 7.90 -2.67
C ARG A 74 -13.94 8.53 -3.04
N GLU A 75 -12.83 7.85 -2.79
CA GLU A 75 -11.49 8.31 -3.16
C GLU A 75 -10.76 7.28 -4.02
N SER A 76 -9.72 7.75 -4.73
CA SER A 76 -8.84 6.87 -5.50
C SER A 76 -8.14 5.88 -4.58
N SER A 77 -8.04 4.62 -5.01
CA SER A 77 -7.26 3.60 -4.33
C SER A 77 -5.81 4.04 -4.13
N ARG A 78 -5.29 3.74 -2.95
CA ARG A 78 -3.90 4.02 -2.56
C ARG A 78 -3.17 2.73 -2.30
N TYR A 79 -1.84 2.78 -2.38
CA TYR A 79 -1.01 1.58 -2.29
C TYR A 79 -0.07 1.67 -1.10
N CYS A 80 -0.11 0.67 -0.24
CA CYS A 80 0.71 0.56 0.95
C CYS A 80 1.86 -0.43 0.70
N PRO A 81 3.13 0.01 0.72
CA PRO A 81 4.27 -0.90 0.67
C PRO A 81 4.54 -1.60 2.01
N ASN A 82 3.88 -1.18 3.10
CA ASN A 82 4.05 -1.77 4.42
C ASN A 82 3.18 -3.03 4.56
N LEU A 83 3.81 -4.20 4.57
CA LEU A 83 3.08 -5.47 4.72
C LEU A 83 2.79 -5.85 6.18
N ASN A 84 3.39 -5.15 7.16
CA ASN A 84 3.15 -5.42 8.57
C ASN A 84 1.70 -5.10 8.95
N GLU A 85 1.28 -5.60 10.11
CA GLU A 85 -0.02 -5.25 10.68
C GLU A 85 0.01 -3.79 11.18
N HIS A 86 -0.90 -2.97 10.65
CA HIS A 86 -1.07 -1.56 11.00
C HIS A 86 -2.44 -1.09 10.53
N GLY A 87 -2.95 0.01 11.10
CA GLY A 87 -4.09 0.74 10.59
C GLY A 87 -3.65 1.92 9.72
N HIS A 88 -4.59 2.49 8.97
CA HIS A 88 -4.38 3.68 8.15
C HIS A 88 -5.22 4.83 8.67
N PHE A 89 -4.61 6.00 8.89
CA PHE A 89 -5.31 7.24 9.22
C PHE A 89 -5.33 8.16 8.03
N HIS A 90 -6.51 8.54 7.56
CA HIS A 90 -6.67 9.56 6.53
C HIS A 90 -6.91 10.92 7.18
N ASP A 91 -5.95 11.83 7.01
CA ASP A 91 -6.07 13.23 7.40
C ASP A 91 -6.89 14.01 6.37
N GLU A 92 -8.09 14.43 6.75
CA GLU A 92 -9.02 15.16 5.88
C GLU A 92 -8.53 16.55 5.48
N ILE A 93 -7.55 17.12 6.20
CA ILE A 93 -6.99 18.44 5.86
C ILE A 93 -5.99 18.32 4.72
N THR A 94 -5.05 17.37 4.84
CA THR A 94 -3.93 17.23 3.90
C THR A 94 -4.19 16.19 2.81
N GLY A 95 -5.16 15.30 3.00
CA GLY A 95 -5.36 14.13 2.14
C GLY A 95 -4.28 13.05 2.33
N THR A 96 -3.43 13.15 3.35
CA THR A 96 -2.31 12.22 3.58
C THR A 96 -2.77 11.02 4.39
N ILE A 97 -2.19 9.85 4.11
CA ILE A 97 -2.38 8.66 4.93
C ILE A 97 -1.18 8.43 5.82
N HIS A 98 -1.46 8.20 7.10
CA HIS A 98 -0.47 7.87 8.11
C HIS A 98 -0.67 6.43 8.58
N ASP A 99 0.44 5.69 8.72
CA ASP A 99 0.45 4.41 9.42
C ASP A 99 0.15 4.61 10.91
N ILE A 100 -0.83 3.88 11.43
CA ILE A 100 -1.09 3.75 12.87
C ILE A 100 -0.65 2.37 13.32
N LYS A 101 0.25 2.33 14.30
CA LYS A 101 0.61 1.08 14.98
C LYS A 101 -0.47 0.70 15.98
N PHE A 102 -0.83 -0.58 15.99
CA PHE A 102 -1.59 -1.14 17.10
C PHE A 102 -0.71 -1.20 18.35
N LYS A 103 -1.34 -1.11 19.53
CA LYS A 103 -0.62 -1.23 20.79
C LYS A 103 -0.12 -2.67 20.95
N ASP A 104 1.04 -2.82 21.58
CA ASP A 104 1.63 -4.13 21.81
C ASP A 104 0.70 -5.03 22.64
N GLY A 105 0.67 -6.32 22.28
CA GLY A 105 -0.13 -7.33 22.98
C GLY A 105 -1.62 -7.34 22.63
N ILE A 106 -2.06 -6.50 21.69
CA ILE A 106 -3.44 -6.46 21.22
C ILE A 106 -3.51 -7.10 19.84
N LYS A 107 -4.26 -8.20 19.70
CA LYS A 107 -4.71 -8.67 18.39
C LYS A 107 -6.08 -8.08 18.11
N LEU A 108 -6.26 -7.59 16.89
CA LEU A 108 -7.50 -6.92 16.54
C LEU A 108 -8.71 -7.85 16.55
N SER A 109 -8.48 -9.13 16.24
CA SER A 109 -9.48 -10.20 16.35
C SER A 109 -10.08 -10.33 17.74
N ASP A 110 -9.34 -9.96 18.79
CA ASP A 110 -9.75 -10.16 20.18
C ASP A 110 -10.87 -9.18 20.60
N PHE A 111 -11.09 -8.12 19.81
CA PHE A 111 -12.20 -7.17 20.02
C PHE A 111 -13.46 -7.50 19.24
N LEU A 112 -13.43 -8.53 18.40
CA LEU A 112 -14.52 -8.87 17.50
C LEU A 112 -15.21 -10.14 17.98
N ASP A 113 -16.52 -10.08 18.20
CA ASP A 113 -17.36 -11.27 18.41
C ASP A 113 -17.55 -11.99 17.07
N ILE A 114 -16.52 -12.71 16.65
CA ILE A 114 -16.49 -13.43 15.37
C ILE A 114 -17.25 -14.76 15.52
N PRO A 115 -18.20 -15.08 14.62
CA PRO A 115 -18.89 -16.36 14.63
C PRO A 115 -17.93 -17.55 14.53
N GLU A 116 -18.30 -18.68 15.13
CA GLU A 116 -17.56 -19.94 14.99
C GLU A 116 -17.36 -20.30 13.50
N ASP A 117 -16.24 -20.98 13.20
CA ASP A 117 -15.80 -21.38 11.86
C ASP A 117 -15.56 -20.24 10.85
N THR A 118 -15.50 -18.97 11.30
CA THR A 118 -15.17 -17.85 10.41
C THR A 118 -13.68 -17.88 10.01
N HIS A 119 -13.44 -17.92 8.69
CA HIS A 119 -12.11 -17.72 8.12
C HIS A 119 -11.91 -16.27 7.67
N ILE A 120 -11.18 -15.48 8.47
CA ILE A 120 -10.83 -14.11 8.12
C ILE A 120 -9.73 -14.13 7.06
N THR A 121 -10.04 -13.67 5.85
CA THR A 121 -9.08 -13.54 4.76
C THR A 121 -8.32 -12.21 4.81
N ASN A 122 -8.93 -11.17 5.38
CA ASN A 122 -8.34 -9.85 5.52
C ASN A 122 -9.02 -9.07 6.66
N LEU A 123 -8.25 -8.22 7.35
CA LEU A 123 -8.73 -7.35 8.41
C LEU A 123 -7.93 -6.04 8.35
N ASP A 124 -8.60 -4.97 7.90
CA ASP A 124 -8.00 -3.64 7.77
C ASP A 124 -8.74 -2.64 8.68
N ILE A 125 -7.98 -1.77 9.36
CA ILE A 125 -8.52 -0.58 10.02
C ILE A 125 -8.18 0.65 9.20
N THR A 126 -9.21 1.41 8.87
CA THR A 126 -9.09 2.76 8.34
C THR A 126 -9.79 3.73 9.27
N LEU A 127 -9.08 4.75 9.73
CA LEU A 127 -9.59 5.86 10.50
C LEU A 127 -9.57 7.11 9.62
N ARG A 128 -10.57 7.97 9.76
CA ARG A 128 -10.66 9.24 9.04
C ARG A 128 -10.90 10.36 10.05
N GLY A 129 -10.23 11.48 9.87
CA GLY A 129 -10.45 12.66 10.67
C GLY A 129 -9.36 13.68 10.50
N ILE A 130 -9.17 14.52 11.51
CA ILE A 130 -8.24 15.63 11.49
C ILE A 130 -7.16 15.38 12.52
N LEU A 131 -5.89 15.42 12.10
CA LEU A 131 -4.78 15.41 13.05
C LEU A 131 -4.75 16.72 13.85
N PRO A 132 -4.44 16.67 15.16
CA PRO A 132 -4.23 17.89 15.93
C PRO A 132 -3.13 18.73 15.27
N LYS A 133 -3.39 20.02 15.08
CA LYS A 133 -2.35 20.97 14.67
C LYS A 133 -1.33 21.03 15.81
N ASN A 134 -0.10 20.58 15.54
CA ASN A 134 1.04 20.88 16.39
C ASN A 134 1.35 22.38 16.32
#